data_AF-A0A2P5I8D4-F1
#
_entry.id   AF-A0A2P5I8D4-F1
#
_cell.length_a   1.000
_cell.length_b   1.000
_cell.length_c   1.000
_cell.angle_alpha   90.00
_cell.angle_beta   90.00
_cell.angle_gamma   90.00
#
_symmetry.space_group_name_H-M   'P 1'
#
loop_
_entity.id
_entity.type
_entity.pdbx_description
1 polymer ?
#
loop_
_entity_poly.entity_id
_entity_poly.type
_entity_poly.pdbx_seq_one_letter_code
_entity_poly.pdbx_strand_id
1 'polypeptide(L)'
;MPYIHKVTLALLTTLAAIADVVYAGIQVCPEGASVLVGNGRQYSICPGTDFVGETVEEIPNIQTIRECGLICDSARFSRGWDCTRVSFQPLLETCYLKVSTGVEWVVDPNYDTAVLT
;
A
#
# COMPACT_ATOMS: atom_id res chain seq x y z
N MET A 1 39.40 62.64 7.59
CA MET A 1 38.00 62.37 7.21
C MET A 1 37.97 60.98 6.57
N PRO A 2 37.45 59.94 7.25
CA PRO A 2 37.51 58.55 6.78
C PRO A 2 36.22 58.15 6.06
N TYR A 3 36.32 57.50 4.90
CA TYR A 3 35.21 56.78 4.27
C TYR A 3 35.56 55.30 4.20
N ILE A 4 35.05 54.55 5.18
CA ILE A 4 35.07 53.09 5.22
C ILE A 4 33.94 52.62 4.30
N HIS A 5 34.27 52.18 3.08
CA HIS A 5 33.31 51.45 2.26
C HIS A 5 33.18 50.02 2.82
N LYS A 6 32.09 49.78 3.55
CA LYS A 6 31.65 48.46 3.97
C LYS A 6 31.34 47.63 2.72
N VAL A 7 32.20 46.66 2.41
CA VAL A 7 31.90 45.63 1.40
C VAL A 7 30.97 44.62 2.07
N THR A 8 29.67 44.75 1.82
CA THR A 8 28.67 43.81 2.33
C THR A 8 28.68 42.58 1.42
N LEU A 9 29.25 41.49 1.91
CA LEU A 9 29.26 40.19 1.25
C LEU A 9 27.84 39.59 1.33
N ALA A 10 27.06 39.70 0.26
CA ALA A 10 25.76 39.04 0.17
C ALA A 10 25.97 37.56 -0.19
N LEU A 11 25.93 36.69 0.82
CA LEU A 11 25.93 35.24 0.63
C LEU A 11 24.54 34.82 0.12
N LEU A 12 24.40 34.66 -1.20
CA LEU A 12 23.20 34.11 -1.83
C LEU A 12 23.13 32.61 -1.56
N THR A 13 22.48 32.21 -0.46
CA THR A 13 22.05 30.82 -0.25
C THR A 13 20.81 30.58 -1.10
N THR A 14 20.97 29.96 -2.27
CA THR A 14 19.82 29.44 -3.03
C THR A 14 19.31 28.19 -2.31
N LEU A 15 18.23 28.34 -1.54
CA LEU A 15 17.44 27.19 -1.08
C LEU A 15 16.80 26.56 -2.31
N ALA A 16 17.30 25.40 -2.74
CA ALA A 16 16.55 24.55 -3.65
C ALA A 16 15.35 23.98 -2.86
N ALA A 17 14.14 24.45 -3.15
CA ALA A 17 12.94 23.79 -2.69
C ALA A 17 12.83 22.44 -3.41
N ILE A 18 13.24 21.37 -2.75
CA ILE A 18 12.83 20.02 -3.12
C ILE A 18 11.33 19.94 -2.85
N ALA A 19 10.53 19.95 -3.91
CA ALA A 19 9.13 19.59 -3.79
C ALA A 19 9.10 18.11 -3.41
N ASP A 20 8.69 17.81 -2.19
CA ASP A 20 8.36 16.45 -1.78
C ASP A 20 7.28 15.96 -2.74
N VAL A 21 7.64 15.05 -3.65
CA VAL A 21 6.66 14.32 -4.45
C VAL A 21 5.95 13.40 -3.47
N VAL A 22 4.84 13.90 -2.90
CA VAL A 22 3.89 13.06 -2.17
C VAL A 22 3.28 12.16 -3.23
N TYR A 23 3.85 10.96 -3.41
CA TYR A 23 3.25 9.95 -4.24
C TYR A 23 1.98 9.52 -3.51
N ALA A 24 0.82 10.03 -3.95
CA ALA A 24 -0.43 9.60 -3.38
C ALA A 24 -0.64 8.14 -3.80
N GLY A 25 -0.77 7.25 -2.82
CA GLY A 25 -1.12 5.85 -3.06
C GLY A 25 -2.34 5.72 -3.97
N ILE A 26 -2.39 4.63 -4.72
CA ILE A 26 -3.48 4.28 -5.62
C ILE A 26 -4.79 4.17 -4.83
N GLN A 27 -5.88 4.72 -5.36
CA GLN A 27 -7.19 4.67 -4.68
C GLN A 27 -8.15 3.64 -5.27
N VAL A 28 -7.86 3.17 -6.48
CA VAL A 28 -8.66 2.20 -7.22
C VAL A 28 -7.74 1.21 -7.91
N CYS A 29 -8.18 -0.04 -8.00
CA CYS A 29 -7.43 -1.09 -8.69
C CYS A 29 -6.90 -0.60 -10.05
N PRO A 30 -5.57 -0.68 -10.31
CA PRO A 30 -5.04 -0.42 -11.65
C PRO A 30 -5.72 -1.33 -12.68
N GLU A 31 -5.75 -0.92 -13.96
CA GLU A 31 -6.37 -1.69 -15.03
C GLU A 31 -5.96 -3.18 -14.99
N GLY A 32 -6.91 -4.09 -15.22
CA GLY A 32 -6.69 -5.55 -15.09
C GLY A 32 -7.29 -6.19 -13.83
N ALA A 33 -8.15 -5.47 -13.10
CA ALA A 33 -8.88 -6.00 -11.96
C ALA A 33 -9.67 -7.26 -12.34
N SER A 34 -9.48 -8.34 -11.57
CA SER A 34 -10.38 -9.51 -11.62
C SER A 34 -11.20 -9.59 -10.34
N VAL A 35 -12.34 -10.27 -10.40
CA VAL A 35 -13.26 -10.34 -9.28
C VAL A 35 -13.18 -11.70 -8.58
N LEU A 36 -13.06 -11.66 -7.26
CA LEU A 36 -13.26 -12.78 -6.36
C LEU A 36 -14.61 -12.62 -5.66
N VAL A 37 -15.39 -13.70 -5.63
CA VAL A 37 -16.60 -13.79 -4.80
C VAL A 37 -16.33 -14.85 -3.73
N GLY A 38 -16.38 -14.47 -2.46
CA GLY A 38 -16.24 -15.35 -1.29
C GLY A 38 -17.36 -15.05 -0.28
N ASN A 39 -17.99 -16.08 0.30
CA ASN A 39 -19.07 -16.01 1.30
C ASN A 39 -20.03 -14.79 1.23
N GLY A 40 -20.43 -14.37 0.02
CA GLY A 40 -21.36 -13.26 -0.20
C GLY A 40 -20.72 -11.85 -0.29
N ARG A 41 -19.39 -11.75 -0.22
CA ARG A 41 -18.60 -10.54 -0.46
C ARG A 41 -17.86 -10.63 -1.78
N GLN A 42 -17.60 -9.46 -2.34
CA GLN A 42 -16.89 -9.30 -3.60
C GLN A 42 -15.59 -8.54 -3.35
N TYR A 43 -14.48 -9.09 -3.83
CA TYR A 43 -13.17 -8.47 -3.76
C TYR A 43 -12.65 -8.22 -5.18
N SER A 44 -12.08 -7.04 -5.39
CA SER A 44 -11.25 -6.74 -6.56
C SER A 44 -9.83 -7.23 -6.30
N ILE A 45 -9.35 -8.12 -7.16
CA ILE A 45 -7.96 -8.54 -7.22
C ILE A 45 -7.20 -7.56 -8.11
N CYS A 46 -6.10 -7.02 -7.60
CA CYS A 46 -5.29 -5.99 -8.25
C CYS A 46 -3.85 -6.48 -8.37
N PRO A 47 -3.49 -7.06 -9.53
CA PRO A 47 -2.15 -7.59 -9.73
C PRO A 47 -1.09 -6.50 -9.68
N GLY A 48 0.09 -6.83 -9.18
CA GLY A 48 1.23 -5.91 -9.13
C GLY A 48 1.01 -4.71 -8.20
N THR A 49 0.34 -4.93 -7.06
CA THR A 49 0.12 -3.90 -6.04
C THR A 49 0.35 -4.45 -4.64
N ASP A 50 0.62 -3.55 -3.67
CA ASP A 50 0.75 -3.87 -2.25
C ASP A 50 0.06 -2.81 -1.37
N PHE A 51 -0.50 -3.23 -0.24
CA PHE A 51 -0.85 -2.35 0.87
C PHE A 51 0.34 -2.23 1.85
N VAL A 52 1.11 -1.16 1.73
CA VAL A 52 2.21 -0.84 2.63
C VAL A 52 1.67 -0.33 3.96
N GLY A 53 2.10 -0.94 5.07
CA GLY A 53 1.69 -0.59 6.42
C GLY A 53 1.47 -1.82 7.28
N GLU A 54 0.65 -1.66 8.34
CA GLU A 54 0.44 -2.68 9.35
C GLU A 54 -0.23 -3.95 8.80
N THR A 55 0.36 -5.09 9.15
CA THR A 55 -0.18 -6.43 8.89
C THR A 55 -0.75 -6.98 10.18
N VAL A 56 -2.04 -7.37 10.15
CA VAL A 56 -2.71 -8.05 11.26
C VAL A 56 -2.18 -9.47 11.43
N GLU A 57 -1.95 -10.16 10.31
CA GLU A 57 -1.49 -11.55 10.32
C GLU A 57 -0.74 -11.91 9.03
N GLU A 58 0.32 -12.69 9.19
CA GLU A 58 1.08 -13.29 8.10
C GLU A 58 0.77 -14.79 8.04
N ILE A 59 0.39 -15.27 6.87
CA ILE A 59 -0.07 -16.64 6.66
C ILE A 59 0.79 -17.26 5.54
N PRO A 60 1.73 -18.16 5.88
CA PRO A 60 2.59 -18.80 4.89
C PRO A 60 1.89 -19.96 4.18
N ASN A 61 2.52 -20.46 3.11
CA ASN A 61 2.07 -21.59 2.28
C ASN A 61 0.75 -21.33 1.54
N ILE A 62 0.47 -20.07 1.21
CA ILE A 62 -0.66 -19.65 0.38
C ILE A 62 -0.21 -19.58 -1.06
N GLN A 63 -0.96 -20.17 -1.98
CA GLN A 63 -0.50 -20.34 -3.37
C GLN A 63 -1.00 -19.22 -4.29
N THR A 64 -2.09 -18.56 -3.92
CA THR A 64 -2.72 -17.55 -4.79
C THR A 64 -3.34 -16.41 -4.01
N ILE A 65 -3.42 -15.24 -4.64
CA ILE A 65 -4.20 -14.10 -4.12
C ILE A 65 -5.68 -14.45 -3.91
N ARG A 66 -6.22 -15.38 -4.70
CA ARG A 66 -7.60 -15.86 -4.56
C ARG A 66 -7.81 -16.58 -3.23
N GLU A 67 -6.89 -17.47 -2.89
CA GLU A 67 -6.89 -18.17 -1.60
C GLU A 67 -6.74 -17.19 -0.43
N CYS A 68 -5.80 -16.24 -0.55
CA CYS A 68 -5.60 -15.18 0.43
C CYS A 68 -6.87 -14.34 0.67
N GLY A 69 -7.58 -13.98 -0.40
CA GLY A 69 -8.87 -13.27 -0.31
C GLY A 69 -9.99 -14.08 0.34
N LEU A 70 -10.05 -15.41 0.12
CA LEU A 70 -11.01 -16.28 0.80
C LEU A 70 -10.72 -16.42 2.29
N ILE A 71 -9.44 -16.44 2.68
CA ILE A 71 -9.04 -16.44 4.09
C ILE A 71 -9.48 -15.13 4.75
N CYS A 72 -9.22 -13.99 4.11
CA CYS A 72 -9.67 -12.67 4.57
C CYS A 72 -11.19 -12.65 4.80
N ASP A 73 -11.96 -13.11 3.81
CA ASP A 73 -13.41 -13.19 3.91
C ASP A 73 -13.90 -14.06 5.08
N SER A 74 -13.23 -15.20 5.33
CA SER A 74 -13.53 -16.08 6.46
C SER A 74 -13.14 -15.51 7.84
N ALA A 75 -12.11 -14.65 7.89
CA ALA A 75 -11.54 -14.13 9.13
C ALA A 75 -12.54 -13.32 9.96
N ARG A 76 -13.55 -12.69 9.32
CA ARG A 76 -14.65 -12.01 9.99
C ARG A 76 -15.32 -12.89 11.05
N PHE A 77 -15.56 -14.15 10.72
CA PHE A 77 -16.28 -15.07 11.59
C PHE A 77 -15.37 -15.71 12.64
N SER A 78 -14.11 -15.94 12.29
CA SER A 78 -13.18 -16.68 13.14
C SER A 78 -12.35 -15.80 14.08
N ARG A 79 -12.16 -14.51 13.76
CA ARG A 79 -11.18 -13.64 14.43
C ARG A 79 -11.76 -12.33 14.99
N GLY A 80 -13.04 -12.03 14.75
CA GLY A 80 -13.71 -10.88 15.34
C GLY A 80 -13.29 -9.52 14.77
N TRP A 81 -12.60 -9.50 13.62
CA TRP A 81 -12.25 -8.28 12.88
C TRP A 81 -12.65 -8.44 11.40
N ASP A 82 -13.05 -7.36 10.76
CA ASP A 82 -13.50 -7.39 9.37
C ASP A 82 -12.34 -7.15 8.41
N CYS A 83 -11.81 -8.23 7.83
CA CYS A 83 -10.76 -8.13 6.84
C CYS A 83 -11.32 -7.61 5.51
N THR A 84 -10.78 -6.47 5.06
CA THR A 84 -11.19 -5.77 3.84
C THR A 84 -10.07 -5.67 2.81
N ARG A 85 -8.83 -6.00 3.20
CA ARG A 85 -7.62 -5.80 2.42
C ARG A 85 -6.62 -6.91 2.71
N VAL A 86 -6.00 -7.41 1.65
CA VAL A 86 -4.86 -8.32 1.75
C VAL A 86 -3.83 -8.02 0.69
N SER A 87 -2.59 -8.38 1.00
CA SER A 87 -1.50 -8.50 0.03
C SER A 87 -1.03 -9.94 -0.03
N PHE A 88 -0.72 -10.43 -1.21
CA PHE A 88 -0.13 -11.73 -1.44
C PHE A 88 1.23 -11.55 -2.10
N GLN A 89 2.25 -12.21 -1.57
CA GLN A 89 3.59 -12.23 -2.16
C GLN A 89 3.86 -13.60 -2.81
N PRO A 90 3.79 -13.72 -4.15
CA PRO A 90 3.91 -15.02 -4.81
C PRO A 90 5.26 -15.71 -4.59
N LEU A 91 6.36 -14.95 -4.51
CA LEU A 91 7.70 -15.52 -4.32
C LEU A 91 7.89 -16.15 -2.94
N LEU A 92 7.19 -15.65 -1.92
CA LEU A 92 7.25 -16.19 -0.55
C LEU A 92 6.08 -17.11 -0.23
N GLU A 93 5.10 -17.22 -1.13
CA GLU A 93 3.84 -17.93 -0.87
C GLU A 93 3.16 -17.46 0.43
N THR A 94 3.21 -16.14 0.68
CA THR A 94 2.73 -15.54 1.94
C THR A 94 1.58 -14.59 1.69
N CYS A 95 0.50 -14.79 2.44
CA CYS A 95 -0.64 -13.89 2.52
C CYS A 95 -0.50 -12.98 3.74
N TYR A 96 -0.69 -11.68 3.53
CA TYR A 96 -0.65 -10.64 4.55
C TYR A 96 -2.04 -10.06 4.71
N LEU A 97 -2.69 -10.32 5.84
CA LEU A 97 -3.96 -9.68 6.18
C LEU A 97 -3.69 -8.28 6.69
N LYS A 98 -4.20 -7.25 6.01
CA LYS A 98 -3.84 -5.86 6.27
C LYS A 98 -4.91 -5.17 7.09
N VAL A 99 -4.51 -4.20 7.92
CA VAL A 99 -5.48 -3.34 8.60
C VAL A 99 -6.32 -2.55 7.57
N SER A 100 -7.53 -2.15 7.97
CA SER A 100 -8.45 -1.44 7.07
C SER A 100 -8.14 0.04 6.89
N THR A 101 -7.30 0.63 7.74
CA THR A 101 -6.95 2.06 7.74
C THR A 101 -5.48 2.25 8.10
N GLY A 102 -4.85 3.31 7.62
CA GLY A 102 -3.43 3.57 7.90
C GLY A 102 -2.46 2.73 7.06
N VAL A 103 -2.96 2.12 5.98
CA VAL A 103 -2.15 1.50 4.93
C VAL A 103 -2.19 2.36 3.68
N GLU A 104 -1.08 2.42 2.98
CA GLU A 104 -0.94 3.05 1.68
C GLU A 104 -1.00 1.96 0.59
N TRP A 105 -1.79 2.18 -0.46
CA TRP A 105 -1.85 1.23 -1.57
C TRP A 105 -0.93 1.68 -2.69
N VAL A 106 0.02 0.85 -3.10
CA VAL A 106 1.07 1.21 -4.07
C VAL A 106 1.17 0.19 -5.20
N VAL A 107 1.81 0.58 -6.30
CA VAL A 107 2.24 -0.36 -7.34
C VAL A 107 3.48 -1.08 -6.82
N ASP A 108 3.41 -2.40 -6.73
CA ASP A 108 4.55 -3.25 -6.43
C ASP A 108 4.38 -4.58 -7.19
N PRO A 109 5.20 -4.86 -8.24
CA PRO A 109 5.06 -6.06 -9.04
C PRO A 109 5.41 -7.36 -8.30
N ASN A 110 5.95 -7.29 -7.08
CA ASN A 110 6.24 -8.46 -6.25
C ASN A 110 5.02 -8.95 -5.47
N TYR A 111 3.93 -8.18 -5.49
CA TYR A 111 2.72 -8.46 -4.73
C TYR A 111 1.47 -8.36 -5.61
N ASP A 112 0.42 -9.04 -5.19
CA ASP A 112 -0.94 -8.82 -5.66
C ASP A 112 -1.81 -8.46 -4.46
N THR A 113 -2.80 -7.58 -4.63
CA THR A 113 -3.77 -7.30 -3.54
C THR A 113 -5.16 -7.81 -3.87
N ALA A 114 -5.96 -8.01 -2.82
CA ALA A 114 -7.40 -8.10 -2.94
C ALA A 114 -8.06 -7.14 -1.95
N VAL A 115 -9.01 -6.35 -2.44
CA VAL A 115 -9.72 -5.33 -1.67
C VAL A 115 -11.22 -5.50 -1.83
N LEU A 116 -11.96 -5.36 -0.74
CA LEU A 116 -13.42 -5.43 -0.76
C LEU A 116 -14.01 -4.30 -1.62
N THR A 117 -14.95 -4.64 -2.50
CA THR A 117 -15.75 -3.69 -3.30
C THR A 117 -17.05 -3.31 -2.63
#